data_AF-A0A0E2E7L9-F1
#
_entry.id   AF-A0A0E2E7L9-F1
#
_cell.length_a   1.000
_cell.length_b   1.000
_cell.length_c   1.000
_cell.angle_alpha   90.00
_cell.angle_beta   90.00
_cell.angle_gamma   90.00
#
_symmetry.space_group_name_H-M   'P 1'
#
loop_
_entity.id
_entity.type
_entity.pdbx_description
1 polymer ?
#
loop_
_entity_poly.entity_id
_entity_poly.type
_entity_poly.pdbx_seq_one_letter_code
_entity_poly.pdbx_strand_id
1 'polypeptide(L)'
;MKIYFKVLIPIFITVFAYTVLTVFLGPKGIYAQHFIEAQRDTLVNHVRSLRQTGDDLDSLIRNLTYDPETIAIYAHELGYIYDNEGIIKLVNFNSGFGKGLNPGTILKIETPYFLSDYICKTIAASLGIIVIIFQMLAVRKDGYFKKRS
;
A
#
# COMPACT_ATOMS: atom_id res chain seq x y z
N MET A 1 13.55 25.09 -42.56
CA MET A 1 14.10 24.75 -41.22
C MET A 1 15.21 23.73 -41.42
N LYS A 2 16.45 24.01 -40.96
CA LYS A 2 17.62 23.15 -41.20
C LYS A 2 17.38 21.74 -40.62
N ILE A 3 17.80 20.71 -41.35
CA ILE A 3 17.60 19.28 -41.06
C ILE A 3 17.95 18.91 -39.61
N TYR A 4 18.94 19.60 -39.02
CA TYR A 4 19.33 19.47 -37.62
C TYR A 4 18.17 19.62 -36.63
N PHE A 5 17.26 20.59 -36.82
CA PHE A 5 16.12 20.76 -35.91
C PHE A 5 15.10 19.63 -36.00
N LYS A 6 14.95 18.99 -37.17
CA LYS A 6 14.06 17.83 -37.30
C LYS A 6 14.58 16.60 -36.56
N VAL A 7 15.89 16.41 -36.49
CA VAL A 7 16.48 15.25 -35.80
C VAL A 7 16.67 15.51 -34.30
N LEU A 8 17.03 16.73 -33.91
CA LEU A 8 17.33 17.06 -32.52
C LEU A 8 16.07 17.05 -31.63
N ILE A 9 14.95 17.57 -32.12
CA ILE A 9 13.68 17.65 -31.39
C ILE A 9 13.15 16.28 -30.93
N PRO A 10 13.02 15.24 -31.80
CA PRO A 10 12.49 13.95 -31.39
C PRO A 10 13.44 13.22 -30.43
N ILE A 11 14.76 13.35 -30.62
CA ILE A 11 15.74 12.77 -29.69
C ILE A 11 15.61 13.43 -28.32
N PHE A 12 15.53 14.76 -28.27
CA PHE A 12 15.36 15.50 -27.03
C PHE A 12 14.05 15.14 -26.31
N ILE A 13 12.93 15.05 -27.04
CA ILE A 13 11.63 14.66 -26.46
C ILE A 13 11.67 13.23 -25.93
N THR A 14 12.34 12.31 -26.63
CA THR A 14 12.46 10.91 -26.20
C THR A 14 13.25 10.80 -24.89
N VAL A 15 14.41 11.49 -24.81
CA VAL A 15 15.25 11.51 -23.61
C VAL A 15 14.52 12.20 -22.46
N PHE A 16 13.89 13.34 -22.72
CA PHE A 16 13.14 14.09 -21.72
C PHE A 16 11.97 13.26 -21.16
N ALA A 17 11.15 12.65 -22.03
CA ALA A 17 10.06 11.78 -21.62
C ALA A 17 10.56 10.59 -20.78
N TYR A 18 11.67 9.95 -21.16
CA TYR A 18 12.28 8.87 -20.39
C TYR A 18 12.74 9.33 -18.99
N THR A 19 13.38 10.49 -18.89
CA THR A 19 13.86 11.02 -17.61
C THR A 19 12.70 11.36 -16.67
N VAL A 20 11.66 12.02 -17.17
CA VAL A 20 10.46 12.35 -16.38
C VAL A 20 9.77 11.07 -15.92
N LEU A 21 9.54 10.12 -16.82
CA LEU A 21 8.86 8.86 -16.50
C LEU A 21 9.65 8.04 -15.47
N THR A 22 10.98 8.01 -15.58
CA THR A 22 11.85 7.31 -14.62
C THR A 22 11.88 7.99 -13.25
N VAL A 23 11.85 9.33 -13.19
CA VAL A 23 11.85 10.06 -11.91
C VAL A 23 10.52 9.92 -11.17
N PHE A 24 9.38 9.92 -11.88
CA PHE A 24 8.08 9.81 -11.24
C PHE A 24 7.66 8.35 -10.98
N LEU A 25 7.86 7.46 -11.96
CA LEU A 25 7.34 6.07 -11.95
C LEU A 25 8.43 4.99 -11.89
N GLY A 26 9.71 5.35 -11.85
CA GLY A 26 10.79 4.38 -11.77
C GLY A 26 10.87 3.68 -10.41
N PRO A 27 11.78 2.69 -10.28
CA PRO A 27 11.94 1.90 -9.07
C PRO A 27 12.39 2.72 -7.84
N LYS A 28 13.03 3.88 -8.07
CA LYS A 28 13.38 4.87 -7.05
C LYS A 28 12.55 6.16 -7.19
N GLY A 29 11.45 6.10 -7.93
CA GLY A 29 10.59 7.24 -8.15
C GLY A 29 9.73 7.56 -6.94
N ILE A 30 9.11 8.75 -6.98
CA ILE A 30 8.26 9.29 -5.92
C ILE A 30 7.10 8.32 -5.60
N TYR A 31 6.54 7.65 -6.61
CA TYR A 31 5.44 6.72 -6.42
C TYR A 31 5.84 5.47 -5.62
N ALA A 32 6.98 4.86 -5.96
CA ALA A 32 7.49 3.68 -5.25
C ALA A 32 7.86 4.02 -3.80
N GLN A 33 8.41 5.22 -3.57
CA GLN A 33 8.71 5.70 -2.24
C GLN A 33 7.45 5.86 -1.39
N HIS A 34 6.43 6.57 -1.90
CA HIS A 34 5.17 6.74 -1.17
C HIS A 34 4.47 5.41 -0.88
N PHE A 35 4.54 4.44 -1.79
CA PHE A 35 3.99 3.11 -1.55
C PHE A 35 4.68 2.39 -0.39
N ILE A 36 6.01 2.48 -0.31
CA ILE A 36 6.79 1.89 0.79
C ILE A 36 6.50 2.62 2.11
N GLU A 37 6.41 3.96 2.10
CA GLU A 37 6.07 4.77 3.27
C GLU A 37 4.67 4.40 3.82
N ALA A 38 3.67 4.30 2.96
CA ALA A 38 2.31 3.90 3.36
C ALA A 38 2.26 2.49 3.96
N GLN A 39 3.01 1.54 3.39
CA GLN A 39 3.13 0.19 3.94
C GLN A 39 3.84 0.19 5.30
N ARG A 40 4.92 0.96 5.44
CA ARG A 40 5.63 1.14 6.71
C ARG A 40 4.68 1.66 7.79
N ASP A 41 3.93 2.71 7.50
CA ASP A 41 3.05 3.33 8.49
C ASP A 41 1.92 2.39 8.89
N THR A 42 1.38 1.63 7.94
CA THR A 42 0.39 0.57 8.21
C THR A 42 0.97 -0.50 9.14
N LEU A 43 2.20 -0.96 8.88
CA LEU A 43 2.88 -1.95 9.71
C LEU A 43 3.15 -1.42 11.12
N VAL A 44 3.65 -0.18 11.25
CA VAL A 44 3.92 0.46 12.54
C VAL A 44 2.63 0.57 13.37
N ASN A 45 1.52 0.95 12.73
CA ASN A 45 0.22 1.05 13.41
C ASN A 45 -0.27 -0.33 13.88
N HIS A 46 -0.08 -1.38 13.09
CA HIS A 46 -0.42 -2.74 13.51
C HIS A 46 0.44 -3.23 14.67
N VAL A 47 1.75 -3.00 14.63
CA VAL A 47 2.65 -3.36 15.74
C VAL A 47 2.27 -2.60 17.02
N ARG A 48 1.89 -1.31 16.90
CA ARG A 48 1.42 -0.53 18.05
C ARG A 48 0.14 -1.10 18.64
N SER A 49 -0.83 -1.46 17.80
CA SER A 49 -2.07 -2.10 18.24
C SER A 49 -1.80 -3.44 18.93
N LEU A 50 -0.95 -4.27 18.35
CA LEU A 50 -0.58 -5.57 18.93
C LEU A 50 0.12 -5.42 20.29
N ARG A 51 0.98 -4.41 20.44
CA ARG A 51 1.60 -4.08 21.72
C ARG A 51 0.57 -3.68 22.77
N GLN A 52 -0.41 -2.84 22.40
CA GLN A 52 -1.48 -2.45 23.31
C GLN A 52 -2.29 -3.66 23.78
N THR A 53 -2.64 -4.58 22.87
CA THR A 53 -3.31 -5.85 23.24
C THR A 53 -2.45 -6.70 24.18
N GLY A 54 -1.12 -6.70 24.00
CA GLY A 54 -0.18 -7.36 24.91
C GLY A 54 -0.17 -6.74 26.30
N ASP A 55 -0.14 -5.41 26.39
CA ASP A 55 -0.16 -4.67 27.65
C ASP A 55 -1.50 -4.88 28.40
N ASP A 56 -2.62 -4.93 27.67
CA ASP A 56 -3.94 -5.27 28.21
C ASP A 56 -3.98 -6.71 28.76
N LEU A 57 -3.38 -7.66 28.03
CA LEU A 57 -3.30 -9.05 28.44
C LEU A 57 -2.41 -9.26 29.66
N ASP A 58 -1.27 -8.58 29.74
CA ASP A 58 -0.40 -8.61 30.92
C ASP A 58 -1.11 -8.05 32.15
N SER A 59 -1.85 -6.94 31.99
CA SER A 59 -2.68 -6.37 33.04
C SER A 59 -3.76 -7.36 33.51
N LEU A 60 -4.42 -8.04 32.57
CA LEU A 60 -5.39 -9.09 32.86
C LEU A 60 -4.75 -10.22 33.67
N ILE A 61 -3.59 -10.74 33.25
CA ILE A 61 -2.86 -11.80 33.95
C ILE A 61 -2.49 -11.36 35.38
N ARG A 62 -2.00 -10.14 35.57
CA ARG A 62 -1.67 -9.61 36.89
C ARG A 62 -2.91 -9.56 37.79
N ASN A 63 -4.04 -9.09 37.27
CA ASN A 63 -5.28 -9.04 38.05
C ASN A 63 -5.77 -10.45 38.44
N LEU A 64 -5.71 -11.41 37.51
CA LEU A 64 -6.02 -12.82 37.76
C LEU A 64 -5.04 -13.54 38.70
N THR A 65 -3.85 -12.98 38.94
CA THR A 65 -2.83 -13.61 39.78
C THR A 65 -2.93 -13.14 41.24
N TYR A 66 -3.31 -11.88 41.47
CA TYR A 66 -3.15 -11.24 42.77
C TYR A 66 -4.45 -10.93 43.51
N ASP A 67 -5.59 -10.85 42.83
CA ASP A 67 -6.86 -10.47 43.45
C ASP A 67 -7.88 -11.62 43.47
N PRO A 68 -8.13 -12.26 44.63
CA PRO A 68 -9.08 -13.36 44.75
C PRO A 68 -10.52 -12.97 44.41
N GLU A 69 -10.92 -11.70 44.59
CA GLU A 69 -12.25 -11.23 44.17
C GLU A 69 -12.35 -11.17 42.64
N THR A 70 -11.31 -10.65 41.97
CA THR A 70 -11.24 -10.66 40.51
C THR A 70 -11.22 -12.08 39.94
N ILE A 71 -10.51 -13.02 40.57
CA ILE A 71 -10.52 -14.44 40.18
C ILE A 71 -11.93 -15.03 40.28
N ALA A 72 -12.66 -14.73 41.36
CA ALA A 72 -14.03 -15.19 41.55
C ALA A 72 -14.97 -14.66 40.45
N ILE A 73 -14.89 -13.38 40.11
CA ILE A 73 -15.68 -12.76 39.05
C ILE A 73 -15.44 -13.47 37.70
N TYR A 74 -14.18 -13.72 37.34
CA TYR A 74 -13.86 -14.42 36.10
C TYR A 74 -14.23 -15.91 36.12
N ALA A 75 -14.09 -16.58 37.26
CA ALA A 75 -14.57 -17.94 37.45
C ALA A 75 -16.09 -18.01 37.25
N HIS A 76 -16.83 -17.01 37.73
CA HIS A 76 -18.28 -16.88 37.54
C HIS A 76 -18.66 -16.66 36.07
N GLU A 77 -17.88 -15.87 35.31
CA GLU A 77 -18.08 -15.73 33.85
C GLU A 77 -17.88 -17.05 33.09
N LEU A 78 -16.96 -17.89 33.56
CA LEU A 78 -16.72 -19.26 33.05
C LEU A 78 -17.76 -20.28 33.53
N GLY A 79 -18.61 -19.91 34.50
CA GLY A 79 -19.68 -20.74 35.04
C GLY A 79 -19.28 -21.57 36.27
N TYR A 80 -18.12 -21.32 36.86
CA TYR A 80 -17.77 -21.82 38.19
C TYR A 80 -18.44 -20.94 39.25
N ILE A 81 -18.84 -21.52 40.37
CA ILE A 81 -19.45 -20.81 41.50
C ILE A 81 -18.99 -21.46 42.80
N TYR A 82 -19.11 -20.74 43.91
CA TYR A 82 -18.91 -21.32 45.23
C TYR A 82 -20.05 -22.27 45.62
N ASP A 83 -19.75 -23.21 46.53
CA ASP A 83 -20.69 -24.27 46.95
C ASP A 83 -22.04 -23.75 47.49
N ASN A 84 -22.09 -22.49 47.95
CA ASN A 84 -23.29 -21.86 48.52
C ASN A 84 -23.92 -20.77 47.63
N GLU A 85 -23.53 -20.69 46.35
CA GLU A 85 -24.05 -19.71 45.39
C GLU A 85 -24.91 -20.38 44.30
N GLY A 86 -25.76 -19.59 43.63
CA GLY A 86 -26.61 -20.07 42.53
C GLY A 86 -26.41 -19.21 41.29
N ILE A 87 -26.19 -19.85 40.13
CA ILE A 87 -26.00 -19.16 38.85
C ILE A 87 -27.27 -19.20 38.00
N ILE A 88 -27.70 -18.05 37.49
CA ILE A 88 -28.80 -17.96 36.52
C ILE A 88 -28.20 -17.86 35.12
N LYS A 89 -28.18 -18.98 34.39
CA LYS A 89 -27.73 -19.00 33.00
C LYS A 89 -28.90 -18.67 32.06
N LEU A 90 -28.89 -17.47 31.50
CA LEU A 90 -29.87 -17.07 30.50
C LEU A 90 -29.67 -17.93 29.23
N VAL A 91 -30.76 -18.56 28.77
CA VAL A 91 -30.77 -19.37 27.55
C VAL A 91 -30.43 -18.45 26.37
N ASN A 92 -29.30 -18.69 25.69
CA ASN A 92 -28.66 -17.86 24.65
C ASN A 92 -27.72 -16.73 25.11
N PHE A 93 -27.45 -16.57 26.41
CA PHE A 93 -26.37 -15.68 26.86
C PHE A 93 -25.08 -16.47 26.99
N ASN A 94 -24.14 -16.18 26.09
CA ASN A 94 -22.79 -16.74 26.13
C ASN A 94 -21.84 -15.64 26.60
N SER A 95 -21.64 -15.56 27.93
CA SER A 95 -20.57 -14.80 28.59
C SER A 95 -19.23 -15.37 28.17
N GLY A 96 -18.83 -15.08 26.94
CA GLY A 96 -17.59 -15.61 26.39
C GLY A 96 -16.43 -14.84 26.98
N PHE A 97 -15.92 -15.34 28.11
CA PHE A 97 -14.60 -14.97 28.60
C PHE A 97 -13.60 -15.05 27.44
N GLY A 98 -12.87 -13.95 27.19
CA GLY A 98 -11.89 -13.87 26.11
C GLY A 98 -12.44 -13.64 24.68
N LYS A 99 -13.74 -13.40 24.47
CA LYS A 99 -14.29 -13.15 23.12
C LYS A 99 -13.72 -11.91 22.41
N GLY A 100 -13.10 -10.98 23.15
CA GLY A 100 -12.45 -9.79 22.58
C GLY A 100 -10.96 -9.94 22.27
N LEU A 101 -10.30 -11.01 22.76
CA LEU A 101 -8.87 -11.20 22.61
C LEU A 101 -8.57 -11.85 21.25
N ASN A 102 -8.33 -11.01 20.25
CA ASN A 102 -7.86 -11.45 18.94
C ASN A 102 -6.32 -11.45 18.94
N PRO A 103 -5.64 -12.57 18.60
CA PRO A 103 -4.17 -12.65 18.56
C PRO A 103 -3.52 -11.78 17.46
N GLY A 104 -4.32 -10.98 16.75
CA GLY A 104 -3.91 -10.12 15.65
C GLY A 104 -4.21 -10.76 14.30
N THR A 105 -3.99 -9.99 13.24
CA THR A 105 -4.17 -10.45 11.85
C THR A 105 -2.82 -10.47 11.15
N ILE A 106 -2.58 -11.49 10.32
CA ILE A 106 -1.36 -11.60 9.52
C ILE A 106 -1.40 -10.53 8.42
N LEU A 107 -0.47 -9.57 8.44
CA LEU A 107 -0.27 -8.68 7.30
C LEU A 107 0.55 -9.37 6.23
N LYS A 108 -0.02 -9.50 5.04
CA LYS A 108 0.71 -9.85 3.84
C LYS A 108 1.36 -8.57 3.28
N ILE A 109 2.68 -8.47 3.43
CA ILE A 109 3.45 -7.37 2.84
C ILE A 109 3.49 -7.60 1.33
N GLU A 110 3.01 -6.62 0.57
CA GLU A 110 2.99 -6.69 -0.88
C GLU A 110 4.25 -6.04 -1.45
N THR A 111 4.88 -6.68 -2.43
CA THR A 111 6.06 -6.11 -3.10
C THR A 111 5.66 -4.85 -3.84
N PRO A 112 6.46 -3.76 -3.76
CA PRO A 112 6.14 -2.51 -4.42
C PRO A 112 5.93 -2.71 -5.92
N TYR A 113 4.77 -2.29 -6.42
CA TYR A 113 4.52 -2.18 -7.84
C TYR A 113 5.28 -0.96 -8.38
N PHE A 114 6.43 -1.22 -8.99
CA PHE A 114 7.15 -0.22 -9.78
C PHE A 114 6.99 -0.50 -11.27
N LEU A 115 6.98 0.55 -12.10
CA LEU A 115 7.12 0.35 -13.53
C LEU A 115 8.53 -0.16 -13.80
N SER A 116 8.63 -1.39 -14.32
CA SER A 116 9.91 -1.95 -14.76
C SER A 116 10.56 -1.03 -15.79
N ASP A 117 11.88 -0.88 -15.73
CA ASP A 117 12.66 -0.03 -16.65
C ASP A 117 12.38 -0.37 -18.13
N TYR A 118 12.02 -1.63 -18.40
CA TYR A 118 11.57 -2.07 -19.73
C TYR A 118 10.29 -1.36 -20.20
N ILE A 119 9.30 -1.19 -19.32
CA ILE A 119 8.04 -0.50 -19.62
C ILE A 119 8.30 1.00 -19.80
N CYS A 120 9.16 1.59 -18.97
CA CYS A 120 9.54 3.00 -19.15
C CYS A 120 10.26 3.23 -20.48
N LYS A 121 11.15 2.32 -20.89
CA LYS A 121 11.82 2.37 -22.19
C LYS A 121 10.86 2.20 -23.37
N THR A 122 9.88 1.28 -23.29
CA THR A 122 8.91 1.09 -24.38
C THR A 122 7.98 2.29 -24.53
N ILE A 123 7.55 2.92 -23.45
CA ILE A 123 6.73 4.14 -23.48
C ILE A 123 7.54 5.32 -24.03
N ALA A 124 8.79 5.50 -23.59
CA ALA A 124 9.64 6.56 -24.12
C ALA A 124 9.92 6.36 -25.62
N ALA A 125 10.22 5.13 -26.04
CA ALA A 125 10.46 4.80 -27.43
C ALA A 125 9.23 5.02 -28.31
N SER A 126 8.03 4.65 -27.84
CA SER A 126 6.79 4.87 -28.58
C SER A 126 6.47 6.36 -28.74
N LEU A 127 6.69 7.18 -27.71
CA LEU A 127 6.57 8.64 -27.80
C LEU A 127 7.56 9.23 -28.82
N GLY A 128 8.81 8.77 -28.83
CA GLY A 128 9.79 9.18 -29.84
C GLY A 128 9.36 8.86 -31.26
N ILE A 129 8.83 7.65 -31.50
CA ILE A 129 8.32 7.21 -32.80
C ILE A 129 7.12 8.06 -33.24
N ILE A 130 6.18 8.36 -32.33
CA ILE A 130 5.02 9.20 -32.63
C ILE A 130 5.45 10.59 -33.08
N VAL A 131 6.44 11.21 -32.42
CA VAL A 131 6.95 12.53 -32.82
C VAL A 131 7.60 12.50 -34.20
N ILE A 132 8.33 11.42 -34.54
CA ILE A 132 8.92 11.23 -35.87
C ILE A 132 7.82 11.12 -36.93
N ILE A 133 6.76 10.34 -36.68
CA ILE A 133 5.62 10.20 -37.59
C ILE A 133 4.92 11.56 -37.79
N PHE A 134 4.74 12.32 -36.73
CA PHE A 134 4.11 13.64 -36.80
C PHE A 134 4.95 14.63 -37.62
N GLN A 135 6.27 14.60 -37.45
CA GLN A 135 7.17 15.40 -38.29
C GLN A 135 7.13 14.96 -39.76
N MET A 136 7.10 13.65 -40.06
CA MET A 136 6.98 13.17 -41.43
C MET A 136 5.67 13.63 -42.10
N LEU A 137 4.56 13.60 -41.37
CA LEU A 137 3.26 14.10 -41.85
C LEU A 137 3.26 15.62 -42.10
N ALA A 138 3.84 16.40 -41.18
CA ALA A 138 3.95 17.86 -41.32
C ALA A 138 4.77 18.25 -42.56
N VAL A 139 5.87 17.55 -42.83
CA VAL A 139 6.72 17.77 -44.01
C VAL A 139 6.00 17.44 -45.31
N ARG A 140 5.18 16.39 -45.32
CA ARG A 140 4.38 16.00 -46.49
C ARG A 140 3.32 17.06 -46.80
N LYS A 141 2.73 17.68 -45.78
CA LYS A 141 1.77 18.79 -45.93
C LYS A 141 2.42 20.03 -46.56
N ASP A 142 3.61 20.42 -46.11
CA ASP A 142 4.36 21.55 -46.67
C ASP A 142 4.81 21.29 -48.12
N GLY A 143 5.18 20.05 -48.45
CA GLY A 143 5.53 19.64 -49.81
C GLY A 143 4.36 19.68 -50.80
N TYR A 144 3.14 19.37 -50.33
CA TYR A 144 1.92 19.51 -51.13
C TYR A 144 1.52 20.97 -51.34
N PHE A 145 1.73 21.85 -50.35
CA PHE A 145 1.42 23.27 -50.46
C PHE A 145 2.39 24.01 -51.40
N LYS A 146 3.66 23.63 -51.44
CA LYS A 146 4.68 24.25 -52.32
C LYS A 146 4.53 23.88 -53.81
N LYS A 147 3.81 22.80 -54.14
CA LYS A 147 3.60 22.37 -55.54
C LYS A 147 2.36 22.99 -56.20
N ARG A 148 1.60 23.80 -55.47
CA ARG A 148 0.33 24.43 -55.91
C ARG A 148 0.40 25.96 -56.04
N SER A 149 1.56 26.57 -55.80
CA SER A 149 1.85 27.97 -56.10
C SER A 149 2.91 28.05 -57.19
#